data_AF-Q3IBN3-F1
#
_entry.id   AF-Q3IBN3-F1
#
_cell.length_a   1.000
_cell.length_b   1.000
_cell.length_c   1.000
_cell.angle_alpha   90.00
_cell.angle_beta   90.00
_cell.angle_gamma   90.00
#
_symmetry.space_group_name_H-M   'P 1'
#
loop_
_entity.id
_entity.type
_entity.pdbx_description
1 polymer ?
#
loop_
_entity_poly.entity_id
_entity_poly.type
_entity_poly.pdbx_seq_one_letter_code
_entity_poly.pdbx_strand_id
1 'polypeptide(L)'
;MIIYIDQDPSTYKGPRHVEEDEIASTPMKAFWEGIKEAGWPSQPGTGPSKGLRSVLSTKREEEFSESSFAVLSKEYMVLSLRMGYHFNSVEALCTDAISKNYIRFQCKGGGAALDRRSRRICVLKELLSSMGFEHNGKGDFINAKIAYLKPSDGLAKLRLLGRITMMTKQLDMVLSNDSITEWYIQDFKKGLGLTDVV
;
A
#
# COMPACT_ATOMS: atom_id res chain seq x y z
N MET A 1 -14.55 6.08 2.45
CA MET A 1 -15.84 5.50 2.00
C MET A 1 -15.61 4.05 1.57
N ILE A 2 -16.41 3.09 2.00
CA ILE A 2 -16.33 1.69 1.54
C ILE A 2 -17.66 1.33 0.89
N ILE A 3 -17.61 0.75 -0.31
CA ILE A 3 -18.77 0.33 -1.09
C ILE A 3 -18.55 -1.14 -1.47
N TYR A 4 -19.52 -2.01 -1.22
CA TYR A 4 -19.59 -3.35 -1.83
C TYR A 4 -20.48 -3.34 -3.08
N ILE A 5 -20.01 -3.99 -4.15
CA ILE A 5 -20.73 -4.09 -5.43
C ILE A 5 -21.58 -5.35 -5.57
N ASP A 6 -21.40 -6.30 -4.65
CA ASP A 6 -22.09 -7.59 -4.60
C ASP A 6 -23.06 -7.71 -3.41
N GLN A 7 -23.32 -6.59 -2.72
CA GLN A 7 -24.27 -6.51 -1.61
C GLN A 7 -25.38 -5.51 -1.96
N ASP A 8 -26.59 -5.77 -1.44
CA ASP A 8 -27.74 -4.89 -1.66
C ASP A 8 -27.48 -3.50 -1.06
N PRO A 9 -27.58 -2.40 -1.83
CA PRO A 9 -27.33 -1.05 -1.34
C PRO A 9 -28.23 -0.63 -0.17
N SER A 10 -29.42 -1.20 -0.03
CA SER A 10 -30.30 -0.97 1.12
C SER A 10 -29.70 -1.46 2.44
N THR A 11 -28.70 -2.34 2.37
CA THR A 11 -27.95 -2.79 3.55
C THR A 11 -26.98 -1.73 4.06
N TYR A 12 -26.70 -0.63 3.35
CA TYR A 12 -25.85 0.48 3.83
C TYR A 12 -26.63 1.44 4.75
N LYS A 13 -26.47 1.32 6.07
CA LYS A 13 -27.03 2.26 7.05
C LYS A 13 -26.03 3.36 7.38
N GLY A 14 -26.17 4.55 6.77
CA GLY A 14 -25.51 5.80 7.20
C GLY A 14 -23.97 5.80 7.16
N PRO A 15 -23.31 6.83 7.72
CA PRO A 15 -21.85 6.90 7.79
C PRO A 15 -21.34 5.83 8.76
N ARG A 16 -21.11 4.63 8.23
CA ARG A 16 -20.58 3.50 8.98
C ARG A 16 -19.08 3.65 9.16
N HIS A 17 -18.68 3.67 10.42
CA HIS A 17 -17.47 2.98 10.82
C HIS A 17 -17.65 1.50 10.43
N VAL A 18 -16.69 0.92 9.72
CA VAL A 18 -16.67 -0.51 9.36
C VAL A 18 -15.62 -1.14 10.26
N GLU A 19 -16.03 -2.06 11.12
CA GLU A 19 -15.10 -2.81 11.97
C GLU A 19 -14.28 -3.78 11.11
N GLU A 20 -13.10 -4.17 11.60
CA GLU A 20 -12.18 -5.01 10.82
C GLU A 20 -12.77 -6.38 10.45
N ASP A 21 -13.61 -6.94 11.32
CA ASP A 21 -14.30 -8.22 11.14
C ASP A 21 -15.45 -8.13 10.13
N GLU A 22 -15.97 -6.93 9.89
CA GLU A 22 -17.02 -6.64 8.88
C GLU A 22 -16.46 -6.51 7.45
N ILE A 23 -15.13 -6.44 7.27
CA ILE A 23 -14.54 -6.50 5.93
C ILE A 23 -14.88 -7.88 5.36
N ALA A 24 -15.70 -7.99 4.31
CA ALA A 24 -16.07 -9.28 3.72
C ALA A 24 -15.18 -9.67 2.52
N SER A 25 -14.48 -8.70 1.93
CA SER A 25 -13.60 -8.91 0.78
C SER A 25 -12.30 -9.61 1.18
N THR A 26 -12.08 -10.82 0.66
CA THR A 26 -10.90 -11.63 0.90
C THR A 26 -9.59 -10.91 0.51
N PRO A 27 -9.46 -10.31 -0.70
CA PRO A 27 -8.24 -9.57 -1.03
C PRO A 27 -8.04 -8.33 -0.14
N MET A 28 -9.12 -7.63 0.24
CA MET A 28 -9.02 -6.47 1.13
C MET A 28 -8.54 -6.87 2.54
N LYS A 29 -9.03 -8.00 3.09
CA LYS A 29 -8.54 -8.53 4.37
C LYS A 29 -7.04 -8.79 4.31
N ALA A 30 -6.57 -9.50 3.29
CA ALA A 30 -5.15 -9.84 3.15
C ALA A 30 -4.29 -8.57 3.07
N PHE A 31 -4.71 -7.57 2.28
CA PHE A 31 -4.04 -6.28 2.21
C PHE A 31 -4.04 -5.54 3.56
N TRP A 32 -5.18 -5.50 4.26
CA TRP A 32 -5.33 -4.87 5.57
C TRP A 32 -4.46 -5.53 6.66
N GLU A 33 -4.35 -6.85 6.66
CA GLU A 33 -3.43 -7.57 7.55
C GLU A 33 -1.99 -7.08 7.38
N GLY A 34 -1.55 -6.91 6.14
CA GLY A 34 -0.23 -6.37 5.83
C GLY A 34 -0.02 -4.96 6.35
N ILE A 35 -1.03 -4.11 6.19
CA ILE A 35 -1.03 -2.77 6.78
C ILE A 35 -0.86 -2.84 8.30
N LYS A 36 -1.60 -3.72 8.99
CA LYS A 36 -1.51 -3.87 10.44
C LYS A 36 -0.14 -4.34 10.90
N GLU A 37 0.47 -5.28 10.19
CA GLU A 37 1.80 -5.79 10.49
C GLU A 37 2.89 -4.71 10.42
N ALA A 38 2.79 -3.81 9.44
CA ALA A 38 3.71 -2.68 9.33
C ALA A 38 3.38 -1.52 10.31
N GLY A 39 2.20 -1.56 10.91
CA GLY A 39 1.66 -0.52 11.79
C GLY A 39 0.90 0.54 11.00
N TRP A 40 -0.41 0.63 11.24
CA TRP A 40 -1.18 1.81 10.83
C TRP A 40 -0.63 3.04 11.57
N PRO A 41 -0.70 4.26 11.01
CA PRO A 41 -0.35 5.46 11.73
C PRO A 41 -1.43 5.70 12.80
N SER A 42 -1.34 5.01 13.94
CA SER A 42 -2.06 5.38 15.13
C SER A 42 -1.47 6.70 15.65
N GLN A 43 -2.34 7.56 16.21
CA GLN A 43 -1.97 8.74 16.99
C GLN A 43 -0.75 8.44 17.89
N PRO A 44 0.15 9.42 18.12
CA PRO A 44 1.47 9.15 18.70
C PRO A 44 1.39 8.51 20.09
N GLY A 45 1.46 7.18 20.12
CA GLY A 45 1.72 6.38 21.29
C GLY A 45 3.22 6.34 21.57
N THR A 46 3.57 6.62 22.81
CA THR A 46 4.92 6.62 23.39
C THR A 46 5.50 5.20 23.44
N GLY A 47 6.07 4.72 22.32
CA GLY A 47 6.85 3.48 22.25
C GLY A 47 8.35 3.75 22.03
N PRO A 48 9.25 2.85 22.50
CA PRO A 48 10.68 3.12 22.58
C PRO A 48 11.40 2.77 21.27
N SER A 49 11.09 3.47 20.18
CA SER A 49 11.95 3.52 18.99
C SER A 49 12.36 4.97 18.75
N LYS A 50 13.30 5.43 19.60
CA LYS A 50 13.95 6.73 19.48
C LYS A 50 14.87 6.71 18.26
N GLY A 51 14.39 7.23 17.14
CA GLY A 51 15.27 7.38 15.97
C GLY A 51 14.73 8.12 14.77
N LEU A 52 13.50 8.65 14.75
CA LEU A 52 13.05 9.59 13.70
C LEU A 52 11.68 10.20 14.01
N ARG A 53 11.51 11.01 15.06
CA ARG A 53 10.18 11.56 15.40
C ARG A 53 10.27 12.96 16.01
N SER A 54 9.40 13.86 15.54
CA SER A 54 9.39 15.33 15.72
C SER A 54 10.26 16.01 14.66
N VAL A 55 9.70 16.52 13.56
CA VAL A 55 8.94 17.78 13.49
C VAL A 55 7.98 17.69 12.30
N LEU A 56 6.68 18.00 12.45
CA LEU A 56 5.73 18.56 11.43
C LEU A 56 4.24 18.20 11.64
N SER A 57 3.85 17.43 12.65
CA SER A 57 2.51 16.82 12.71
C SER A 57 1.49 17.54 13.62
N THR A 58 1.26 18.84 13.49
CA THR A 58 0.22 19.50 14.34
C THR A 58 -0.74 20.48 13.67
N LYS A 59 -0.63 20.83 12.37
CA LYS A 59 -1.52 21.89 11.82
C LYS A 59 -2.04 21.76 10.38
N ARG A 60 -1.90 20.62 9.68
CA ARG A 60 -2.28 20.53 8.25
C ARG A 60 -3.12 19.33 7.83
N GLU A 61 -3.57 18.50 8.77
CA GLU A 61 -4.34 17.29 8.42
C GLU A 61 -5.81 17.58 8.07
N GLU A 62 -6.36 18.75 8.45
CA GLU A 62 -7.78 19.09 8.24
C GLU A 62 -8.14 19.54 6.81
N GLU A 63 -7.20 20.04 6.00
CA GLU A 63 -7.50 20.59 4.66
C GLU A 63 -7.35 19.60 3.48
N PHE A 64 -6.81 18.39 3.69
CA PHE A 64 -6.59 17.41 2.62
C PHE A 64 -7.65 16.30 2.57
N SER A 65 -8.90 16.68 2.80
CA SER A 65 -10.10 15.84 2.69
C SER A 65 -10.50 15.59 1.21
N GLU A 66 -9.67 14.90 0.45
CA GLU A 66 -10.15 14.07 -0.66
C GLU A 66 -10.09 12.62 -0.17
N SER A 67 -11.27 12.09 0.18
CA SER A 67 -11.40 10.91 1.02
C SER A 67 -10.87 9.64 0.33
N SER A 68 -10.03 8.89 1.06
CA SER A 68 -9.70 7.51 0.67
C SER A 68 -10.98 6.69 0.52
N PHE A 69 -11.04 5.82 -0.49
CA PHE A 69 -12.20 4.98 -0.74
C PHE A 69 -11.84 3.56 -1.14
N ALA A 70 -12.75 2.62 -0.87
CA ALA A 70 -12.66 1.24 -1.31
C ALA A 70 -13.97 0.83 -2.00
N VAL A 71 -13.82 0.08 -3.10
CA VAL A 71 -14.91 -0.62 -3.80
C VAL A 71 -14.59 -2.10 -3.75
N LEU A 72 -15.46 -2.89 -3.14
CA LEU A 72 -15.19 -4.24 -2.69
C LEU A 72 -16.23 -5.23 -3.22
N SER A 73 -15.83 -6.48 -3.36
CA SER A 73 -16.69 -7.66 -3.41
C SER A 73 -15.96 -8.80 -2.69
N LYS A 74 -16.60 -9.94 -2.45
CA LYS A 74 -15.98 -11.11 -1.82
C LYS A 74 -14.58 -11.45 -2.37
N GLU A 75 -14.40 -11.37 -3.69
CA GLU A 75 -13.17 -11.76 -4.40
C GLU A 75 -12.44 -10.58 -5.07
N TYR A 76 -13.00 -9.38 -4.99
CA TYR A 76 -12.49 -8.19 -5.69
C TYR A 76 -12.27 -7.03 -4.72
N MET A 77 -11.26 -6.21 -5.01
CA MET A 77 -11.07 -4.91 -4.36
C MET A 77 -10.51 -3.89 -5.34
N VAL A 78 -10.94 -2.64 -5.16
CA VAL A 78 -10.22 -1.42 -5.54
C VAL A 78 -10.12 -0.56 -4.31
N LEU A 79 -8.93 -0.10 -3.99
CA LEU A 79 -8.66 0.77 -2.88
C LEU A 79 -7.86 1.97 -3.39
N SER A 80 -8.39 3.16 -3.19
CA SER A 80 -7.68 4.43 -3.40
C SER A 80 -7.33 5.02 -2.04
N LEU A 81 -6.04 5.07 -1.73
CA LEU A 81 -5.48 5.66 -0.52
C LEU A 81 -4.83 7.00 -0.83
N ARG A 82 -5.43 8.06 -0.29
CA ARG A 82 -4.85 9.41 -0.27
C ARG A 82 -4.38 9.73 1.14
N MET A 83 -3.06 9.88 1.29
CA MET A 83 -2.40 10.15 2.56
C MET A 83 -1.58 11.42 2.45
N GLY A 84 -2.24 12.58 2.55
CA GLY A 84 -1.62 13.88 2.27
C GLY A 84 -1.22 13.98 0.80
N TYR A 85 0.08 14.14 0.54
CA TYR A 85 0.65 14.23 -0.82
C TYR A 85 0.87 12.88 -1.50
N HIS A 86 0.61 11.76 -0.80
CA HIS A 86 0.87 10.41 -1.29
C HIS A 86 -0.40 9.76 -1.79
N PHE A 87 -0.35 9.27 -3.02
CA PHE A 87 -1.46 8.63 -3.71
C PHE A 87 -1.09 7.19 -4.00
N ASN A 88 -1.88 6.25 -3.50
CA ASN A 88 -1.71 4.84 -3.80
C ASN A 88 -3.06 4.27 -4.27
N SER A 89 -3.03 3.43 -5.30
CA SER A 89 -4.20 2.67 -5.74
C SER A 89 -3.82 1.18 -5.78
N VAL A 90 -4.69 0.34 -5.23
CA VAL A 90 -4.56 -1.12 -5.26
C VAL A 90 -5.84 -1.69 -5.83
N GLU A 91 -5.71 -2.47 -6.89
CA GLU A 91 -6.82 -3.25 -7.45
C GLU A 91 -6.43 -4.71 -7.46
N ALA A 92 -7.32 -5.60 -7.06
CA ALA A 92 -7.07 -7.03 -7.12
C ALA A 92 -8.34 -7.85 -7.34
N LEU A 93 -8.17 -8.93 -8.09
CA LEU A 93 -9.17 -9.99 -8.26
C LEU A 93 -8.51 -11.33 -7.84
N CYS A 94 -9.10 -12.01 -6.87
CA CYS A 94 -8.61 -13.27 -6.30
C CYS A 94 -9.76 -14.28 -6.21
N THR A 95 -9.86 -15.13 -7.22
CA THR A 95 -10.88 -16.18 -7.42
C THR A 95 -10.21 -17.55 -7.51
N ASP A 96 -10.99 -18.63 -7.52
CA ASP A 96 -10.46 -19.98 -7.76
C ASP A 96 -9.88 -20.18 -9.18
N ALA A 97 -10.24 -19.33 -10.14
CA ALA A 97 -9.75 -19.39 -11.51
C ALA A 97 -8.44 -18.60 -11.68
N ILE A 98 -7.31 -19.31 -11.68
CA ILE A 98 -5.95 -18.74 -11.84
C ILE A 98 -5.86 -17.73 -12.99
N SER A 99 -6.47 -18.04 -14.14
CA SER A 99 -6.43 -17.20 -15.35
C SER A 99 -7.08 -15.82 -15.19
N LYS A 100 -7.93 -15.64 -14.19
CA LYS A 100 -8.60 -14.36 -13.90
C LYS A 100 -7.85 -13.51 -12.88
N ASN A 101 -6.98 -14.11 -12.07
CA ASN A 101 -6.44 -13.45 -10.90
C ASN A 101 -5.35 -12.44 -11.26
N TYR A 102 -5.40 -11.27 -10.64
CA TYR A 102 -4.40 -10.22 -10.82
C TYR A 102 -4.32 -9.28 -9.62
N ILE A 103 -3.19 -8.57 -9.53
CA ILE A 103 -3.00 -7.43 -8.64
C ILE A 103 -2.42 -6.29 -9.47
N ARG A 104 -2.95 -5.08 -9.31
CA ARG A 104 -2.42 -3.84 -9.87
C ARG A 104 -2.16 -2.86 -8.73
N PHE A 105 -0.98 -2.26 -8.75
CA PHE A 105 -0.56 -1.25 -7.80
C PHE A 105 -0.15 0.01 -8.55
N GLN A 106 -0.58 1.17 -8.07
CA GLN A 106 -0.13 2.47 -8.58
C GLN A 106 0.27 3.34 -7.40
N CYS A 107 1.37 4.08 -7.58
CA CYS A 107 1.81 5.07 -6.60
C CYS A 107 2.22 6.37 -7.31
N LYS A 108 1.83 7.51 -6.72
CA LYS A 108 2.22 8.85 -7.17
C LYS A 108 2.42 9.82 -6.00
N GLY A 109 3.24 10.85 -6.23
CA GLY A 109 3.26 12.05 -5.40
C GLY A 109 4.22 11.96 -4.21
N GLY A 110 4.02 12.80 -3.20
CA GLY A 110 4.85 12.89 -2.02
C GLY A 110 5.17 14.34 -1.64
N GLY A 111 5.59 14.54 -0.39
CA GLY A 111 5.87 15.87 0.16
C GLY A 111 7.27 16.41 -0.17
N ALA A 112 8.16 15.56 -0.70
CA ALA A 112 9.55 15.92 -0.97
C ALA A 112 9.78 16.46 -2.40
N ALA A 113 11.00 16.94 -2.65
CA ALA A 113 11.45 17.31 -3.99
C ALA A 113 11.39 16.12 -4.98
N LEU A 114 11.28 16.42 -6.28
CA LEU A 114 11.02 15.43 -7.32
C LEU A 114 12.07 14.32 -7.39
N ASP A 115 13.34 14.64 -7.15
CA ASP A 115 14.44 13.67 -7.12
C ASP A 115 14.24 12.63 -6.02
N ARG A 116 13.82 13.06 -4.82
CA ARG A 116 13.58 12.17 -3.67
C ARG A 116 12.31 11.33 -3.85
N ARG A 117 11.28 11.92 -4.44
CA ARG A 117 10.06 11.17 -4.84
C ARG A 117 10.38 10.12 -5.90
N SER A 118 11.26 10.44 -6.85
CA SER A 118 11.74 9.49 -7.86
C SER A 118 12.55 8.36 -7.24
N ARG A 119 13.41 8.65 -6.24
CA ARG A 119 14.10 7.60 -5.46
C ARG A 119 13.12 6.67 -4.74
N ARG A 120 12.02 7.19 -4.18
CA ARG A 120 10.96 6.35 -3.59
C ARG A 120 10.36 5.39 -4.63
N ILE A 121 10.17 5.86 -5.86
CA ILE A 121 9.75 4.99 -6.96
C ILE A 121 10.80 3.92 -7.26
N CYS A 122 12.10 4.23 -7.20
CA CYS A 122 13.15 3.21 -7.34
C CYS A 122 13.05 2.13 -6.25
N VAL A 123 12.85 2.51 -4.98
CA VAL A 123 12.63 1.54 -3.89
C VAL A 123 11.42 0.65 -4.19
N LEU A 124 10.30 1.23 -4.60
CA LEU A 124 9.09 0.47 -4.94
C LEU A 124 9.32 -0.48 -6.11
N LYS A 125 10.05 -0.06 -7.15
CA LYS A 125 10.39 -0.92 -8.30
C LYS A 125 11.14 -2.16 -7.86
N GLU A 126 12.17 -1.99 -7.03
CA GLU A 126 12.99 -3.11 -6.54
C GLU A 126 12.18 -4.11 -5.72
N LEU A 127 11.34 -3.63 -4.79
CA LEU A 127 10.51 -4.50 -3.96
C LEU A 127 9.45 -5.24 -4.78
N LEU A 128 8.79 -4.54 -5.70
CA LEU A 128 7.75 -5.11 -6.54
C LEU A 128 8.33 -6.11 -7.56
N SER A 129 9.52 -5.84 -8.10
CA SER A 129 10.25 -6.79 -8.96
C SER A 129 10.62 -8.07 -8.21
N SER A 130 11.10 -7.99 -6.96
CA SER A 130 11.34 -9.18 -6.13
C SER A 130 10.06 -9.97 -5.82
N MET A 131 8.89 -9.35 -5.90
CA MET A 131 7.59 -10.02 -5.79
C MET A 131 7.05 -10.56 -7.12
N GLY A 132 7.76 -10.36 -8.23
CA GLY A 132 7.36 -10.80 -9.58
C GLY A 132 6.41 -9.86 -10.32
N PHE A 133 6.26 -8.61 -9.88
CA PHE A 133 5.45 -7.63 -10.60
C PHE A 133 6.23 -7.06 -11.78
N GLU A 134 5.54 -6.93 -12.91
CA GLU A 134 5.97 -6.07 -14.00
C GLU A 134 5.58 -4.62 -13.66
N HIS A 135 6.44 -3.66 -13.98
CA HIS A 135 6.15 -2.25 -13.73
C HIS A 135 6.57 -1.35 -14.88
N ASN A 136 5.86 -0.22 -14.97
CA ASN A 136 6.19 0.90 -15.82
C ASN A 136 5.97 2.20 -15.04
N GLY A 137 6.52 3.31 -15.55
CA GLY A 137 6.37 4.61 -14.92
C GLY A 137 7.56 5.54 -15.16
N LYS A 138 7.34 6.83 -14.89
CA LYS A 138 8.33 7.90 -15.10
C LYS A 138 8.26 8.90 -13.94
N GLY A 139 9.42 9.36 -13.48
CA GLY A 139 9.53 10.33 -12.40
C GLY A 139 8.95 9.78 -11.09
N ASP A 140 7.94 10.48 -10.56
CA ASP A 140 7.30 10.16 -9.28
C ASP A 140 6.10 9.21 -9.40
N PHE A 141 5.94 8.54 -10.54
CA PHE A 141 4.83 7.63 -10.81
C PHE A 141 5.30 6.21 -11.14
N ILE A 142 4.58 5.23 -10.60
CA ILE A 142 4.69 3.81 -10.94
C ILE A 142 3.31 3.20 -11.12
N ASN A 143 3.21 2.30 -12.10
CA ASN A 143 2.10 1.38 -12.28
C ASN A 143 2.68 -0.03 -12.45
N ALA A 144 2.36 -0.90 -11.51
CA ALA A 144 2.83 -2.28 -11.42
C ALA A 144 1.67 -3.26 -11.52
N LYS A 145 1.90 -4.42 -12.14
CA LYS A 145 0.90 -5.48 -12.32
C LYS A 145 1.54 -6.86 -12.20
N ILE A 146 0.77 -7.79 -11.67
CA ILE A 146 1.02 -9.24 -11.76
C ILE A 146 -0.31 -9.95 -12.05
N ALA A 147 -0.27 -11.07 -12.76
CA ALA A 147 -1.46 -11.83 -13.16
C ALA A 147 -1.20 -13.33 -13.13
N TYR A 148 -2.25 -14.13 -13.39
CA TYR A 148 -2.18 -15.60 -13.43
C TYR A 148 -1.79 -16.22 -12.09
N LEU A 149 -2.28 -15.65 -10.99
CA LEU A 149 -1.92 -16.04 -9.63
C LEU A 149 -2.83 -17.16 -9.10
N LYS A 150 -2.27 -18.11 -8.36
CA LYS A 150 -3.07 -18.94 -7.46
C LYS A 150 -3.69 -18.04 -6.38
N PRO A 151 -4.91 -18.33 -5.89
CA PRO A 151 -5.56 -17.50 -4.87
C PRO A 151 -4.67 -17.29 -3.64
N SER A 152 -4.06 -18.35 -3.11
CA SER A 152 -3.13 -18.28 -1.96
C SER A 152 -1.96 -17.33 -2.22
N ASP A 153 -1.37 -17.38 -3.41
CA ASP A 153 -0.20 -16.59 -3.78
C ASP A 153 -0.59 -15.11 -3.95
N GLY A 154 -1.78 -14.84 -4.48
CA GLY A 154 -2.35 -13.50 -4.58
C GLY A 154 -2.59 -12.87 -3.21
N LEU A 155 -3.20 -13.61 -2.29
CA LEU A 155 -3.44 -13.13 -0.92
C LEU A 155 -2.13 -12.88 -0.17
N ALA A 156 -1.14 -13.76 -0.29
CA ALA A 156 0.18 -13.54 0.31
C ALA A 156 0.88 -12.29 -0.26
N LYS A 157 0.79 -12.06 -1.57
CA LYS A 157 1.32 -10.84 -2.22
C LYS A 157 0.58 -9.58 -1.78
N LEU A 158 -0.74 -9.63 -1.61
CA LEU A 158 -1.52 -8.50 -1.10
C LEU A 158 -1.12 -8.13 0.32
N ARG A 159 -0.87 -9.12 1.19
CA ARG A 159 -0.34 -8.88 2.54
C ARG A 159 1.01 -8.18 2.51
N LEU A 160 1.96 -8.65 1.70
CA LEU A 160 3.25 -7.96 1.54
C LEU A 160 3.09 -6.55 0.96
N LEU A 161 2.18 -6.36 -0.02
CA LEU A 161 1.90 -5.06 -0.61
C LEU A 161 1.31 -4.06 0.41
N GLY A 162 0.48 -4.54 1.34
CA GLY A 162 -0.02 -3.76 2.47
C GLY A 162 1.12 -3.24 3.36
N ARG A 163 2.08 -4.12 3.69
CA ARG A 163 3.28 -3.74 4.45
C ARG A 163 4.11 -2.70 3.70
N ILE A 164 4.39 -2.94 2.42
CA ILE A 164 5.17 -2.02 1.56
C ILE A 164 4.51 -0.65 1.48
N THR A 165 3.19 -0.60 1.32
CA THR A 165 2.43 0.67 1.26
C THR A 165 2.67 1.52 2.50
N MET A 166 2.69 0.90 3.68
CA MET A 166 2.94 1.61 4.94
C MET A 166 4.41 1.98 5.12
N MET A 167 5.33 1.04 4.87
CA MET A 167 6.78 1.25 5.00
C MET A 167 7.30 2.37 4.09
N THR A 168 6.65 2.58 2.93
CA THR A 168 7.07 3.58 1.94
C THR A 168 6.32 4.92 2.06
N LYS A 169 5.30 5.03 2.93
CA LYS A 169 4.39 6.19 3.01
C LYS A 169 5.09 7.54 3.06
N GLN A 170 6.18 7.69 3.82
CA GLN A 170 6.93 8.95 3.96
C GLN A 170 8.41 8.81 3.60
N LEU A 171 8.75 7.75 2.86
CA LEU A 171 10.15 7.40 2.62
C LEU A 171 10.90 8.46 1.78
N ASP A 172 10.20 9.15 0.88
CA ASP A 172 10.77 10.27 0.12
C ASP A 172 11.34 11.39 1.00
N MET A 173 10.87 11.52 2.25
CA MET A 173 11.39 12.51 3.21
C MET A 173 12.76 12.16 3.78
N VAL A 174 13.28 10.95 3.56
CA VAL A 174 14.61 10.51 4.02
C VAL A 174 15.57 10.11 2.89
N LEU A 175 15.08 9.87 1.67
CA LEU A 175 15.90 9.50 0.50
C LEU A 175 16.68 10.70 -0.08
N SER A 176 17.77 11.11 0.58
CA SER A 176 18.57 12.28 0.16
C SER A 176 19.62 11.98 -0.91
N ASN A 177 20.04 10.71 -1.06
CA ASN A 177 20.97 10.27 -2.09
C ASN A 177 20.78 8.78 -2.42
N ASP A 178 21.55 8.30 -3.38
CA ASP A 178 21.39 6.95 -3.94
C ASP A 178 21.91 5.88 -2.98
N SER A 179 22.95 6.17 -2.19
CA SER A 179 23.46 5.24 -1.16
C SER A 179 22.43 4.96 -0.07
N ILE A 180 21.70 5.98 0.40
CA ILE A 180 20.59 5.80 1.36
C ILE A 180 19.44 5.03 0.72
N THR A 181 19.18 5.26 -0.57
CA THR A 181 18.15 4.53 -1.32
C THR A 181 18.45 3.05 -1.37
N GLU A 182 19.68 2.69 -1.72
CA GLU A 182 20.15 1.31 -1.74
C GLU A 182 20.05 0.65 -0.36
N TRP A 183 20.46 1.37 0.70
CA TRP A 183 20.32 0.86 2.07
C TRP A 183 18.87 0.51 2.42
N TYR A 184 17.91 1.38 2.11
CA TYR A 184 16.49 1.10 2.36
C TYR A 184 15.95 -0.06 1.51
N ILE A 185 16.43 -0.21 0.27
CA ILE A 185 16.07 -1.37 -0.58
C ILE A 185 16.48 -2.66 0.12
N GLN A 186 17.74 -2.75 0.57
CA GLN A 186 18.25 -3.95 1.21
C GLN A 186 17.59 -4.22 2.56
N ASP A 187 17.41 -3.18 3.39
CA ASP A 187 16.74 -3.30 4.69
C ASP A 187 15.29 -3.79 4.52
N PHE A 188 14.55 -3.21 3.56
CA PHE A 188 13.17 -3.60 3.31
C PHE A 188 13.07 -4.99 2.69
N LYS A 189 13.92 -5.35 1.72
CA LYS A 189 13.96 -6.72 1.16
C LYS A 189 14.20 -7.74 2.28
N LYS A 190 15.15 -7.49 3.18
CA LYS A 190 15.42 -8.34 4.34
C LYS A 190 14.23 -8.44 5.29
N GLY A 191 13.64 -7.31 5.70
CA GLY A 191 12.49 -7.28 6.61
C GLY A 191 11.21 -7.89 6.04
N LEU A 192 11.09 -7.94 4.71
CA LEU A 192 9.97 -8.56 3.99
C LEU A 192 10.25 -10.02 3.59
N GLY A 193 11.46 -10.54 3.78
CA GLY A 193 11.86 -11.88 3.33
C GLY A 193 11.93 -12.01 1.80
N LEU A 194 12.22 -10.91 1.09
CA LEU A 194 12.32 -10.82 -0.37
C LEU A 194 13.75 -10.97 -0.89
N THR A 195 14.63 -11.60 -0.13
CA THR A 195 16.03 -11.81 -0.56
C THR A 195 16.08 -12.79 -1.72
N ASP A 196 16.87 -12.45 -2.74
CA ASP A 196 17.16 -13.36 -3.84
C ASP A 196 17.75 -14.65 -3.27
N VAL A 197 17.17 -15.79 -3.65
CA VAL A 197 17.78 -17.09 -3.37
C VAL A 197 19.01 -17.17 -4.27
N VAL A 198 20.18 -16.93 -3.68
CA VAL A 198 21.48 -17.23 -4.32
C VAL A 198 21.63 -18.74 -4.46
#